data_AF-A0A540KL65-F1
#
_entry.id   AF-A0A540KL65-F1
#
_cell.length_a   1.000
_cell.length_b   1.000
_cell.length_c   1.000
_cell.angle_alpha   90.00
_cell.angle_beta   90.00
_cell.angle_gamma   90.00
#
_symmetry.space_group_name_H-M   'P 1'
#
loop_
_entity.id
_entity.type
_entity.pdbx_description
1 polymer ?
#
loop_
_entity_poly.entity_id
_entity_poly.type
_entity_poly.pdbx_seq_one_letter_code
_entity_poly.pdbx_strand_id
1 'polypeptide(L)'
;MLSYADASSSEGNLAADTFYIGSSGIPGLVFGCMDSTFSSNSDEDSKTTGLMGMNRGSLSFVSQMGFSKFSYCISGSDFSGLLLLGDSNFSWIAPLNYTPLIQISTPLPYFDRVAYTVQLEGIKVSDKLLPIPKSVFIPDHTGAGQTMVDSGTQFTFLLGPAYTALRTEFLNQTSGILKVSDDPNFVFQGAMDLCYWVPQGQPKLPPLPSVSIMFRGAEMKVSDTRLLYRVPDQAKGNDSLHCFTFGNSDLLGVEAFVIGHHHQQNVWMEFDLRNSRIGLAEVQCDLAGQRFGLTV
;
A
#
# COMPACT_ATOMS: atom_id res chain seq x y z
N MET A 1 17.79 10.63 -8.59
CA MET A 1 16.47 10.34 -9.17
C MET A 1 15.80 9.27 -8.33
N LEU A 2 14.57 9.54 -7.87
CA LEU A 2 13.68 8.64 -7.17
C LEU A 2 12.42 8.49 -8.03
N SER A 3 11.86 7.29 -8.13
CA SER A 3 10.71 7.00 -9.00
C SER A 3 9.79 5.98 -8.34
N TYR A 4 8.48 6.14 -8.53
CA TYR A 4 7.44 5.27 -7.98
C TYR A 4 6.67 4.52 -9.08
N ALA A 5 5.88 3.54 -8.64
CA ALA A 5 5.06 2.69 -9.51
C ALA A 5 3.94 3.45 -10.23
N ASP A 6 3.47 4.57 -9.68
CA ASP A 6 2.47 5.45 -10.28
C ASP A 6 3.06 6.48 -11.26
N ALA A 7 4.31 6.25 -11.68
CA ALA A 7 5.13 7.11 -12.53
C ALA A 7 5.56 8.44 -11.91
N SER A 8 5.24 8.73 -10.64
CA SER A 8 5.79 9.89 -9.96
C SER A 8 7.31 9.77 -9.80
N SER A 9 8.02 10.89 -9.90
CA SER A 9 9.49 10.91 -9.77
C SER A 9 10.02 12.24 -9.26
N SER A 10 11.21 12.19 -8.66
CA SER A 10 11.92 13.38 -8.21
C SER A 10 13.42 13.27 -8.47
N GLU A 11 14.02 14.37 -8.92
CA GLU A 11 15.46 14.53 -9.06
C GLU A 11 15.98 15.64 -8.16
N GLY A 12 17.23 15.54 -7.76
CA GLY A 12 17.77 16.43 -6.76
C GLY A 12 19.19 16.12 -6.34
N ASN A 13 19.72 16.98 -5.49
CA ASN A 13 21.07 16.89 -4.92
C ASN A 13 21.02 16.38 -3.48
N LEU A 14 22.06 15.67 -3.05
CA LEU A 14 22.20 15.28 -1.65
C LEU A 14 22.64 16.48 -0.80
N ALA A 15 22.02 16.62 0.36
CA ALA A 15 22.37 17.57 1.40
C ALA A 15 22.41 16.85 2.75
N ALA A 16 22.98 17.52 3.77
CA ALA A 16 22.97 17.03 5.13
C ALA A 16 22.64 18.19 6.08
N ASP A 17 21.79 17.93 7.08
CA ASP A 17 21.43 18.90 8.10
C ASP A 17 21.08 18.20 9.43
N THR A 18 20.66 18.97 10.42
CA THR A 18 20.19 18.48 11.71
C THR A 18 18.69 18.25 11.66
N PHE A 19 18.28 16.99 11.83
CA PHE A 19 16.88 16.60 11.89
C PHE A 19 16.39 16.59 13.33
N TYR A 20 15.21 17.15 13.61
CA TYR A 20 14.66 17.19 14.97
C TYR A 20 13.47 16.25 15.12
N ILE A 21 13.50 15.41 16.16
CA ILE A 21 12.36 14.60 16.61
C ILE A 21 12.01 15.05 18.03
N GLY A 22 10.90 15.78 18.17
CA GLY A 22 10.58 16.47 19.41
C GLY A 22 11.71 17.43 19.78
N SER A 23 12.28 17.29 20.98
CA SER A 23 13.42 18.10 21.44
C SER A 23 14.79 17.52 21.09
N SER A 24 14.85 16.38 20.39
CA SER A 24 16.10 15.69 20.08
C SER A 24 16.59 16.06 18.68
N GLY A 25 17.70 16.81 18.61
CA GLY A 25 18.38 17.12 17.35
C GLY A 25 19.37 16.02 16.97
N ILE A 26 19.29 15.57 15.72
CA ILE A 26 20.12 14.52 15.14
C ILE A 26 20.94 15.15 14.01
N PRO A 27 22.21 15.52 14.25
CA PRO A 27 23.04 16.16 13.25
C PRO A 27 23.48 15.18 12.17
N GLY A 28 23.67 15.70 10.95
CA GLY A 28 24.29 14.96 9.85
C GLY A 28 23.37 13.96 9.16
N LEU A 29 22.05 14.12 9.29
CA LEU A 29 21.09 13.33 8.51
C LEU A 29 21.19 13.77 7.05
N VAL A 30 21.49 12.82 6.17
CA VAL A 30 21.58 13.01 4.71
C VAL A 30 20.18 12.88 4.10
N PHE A 31 19.79 13.83 3.27
CA PHE A 31 18.52 13.81 2.53
C PHE A 31 18.70 14.38 1.11
N GLY A 32 17.68 14.21 0.27
CA GLY A 32 17.66 14.81 -1.07
C GLY A 32 16.94 16.16 -1.09
N CYS A 33 17.58 17.19 -1.61
CA CYS A 33 16.92 18.44 -2.00
C CYS A 33 16.34 18.26 -3.39
N MET A 34 15.01 18.23 -3.49
CA MET A 34 14.29 18.03 -4.75
C MET A 34 14.38 19.30 -5.63
N ASP A 35 14.93 19.15 -6.83
CA ASP A 35 15.03 20.21 -7.85
C ASP A 35 13.86 20.16 -8.83
N SER A 36 13.39 18.95 -9.15
CA SER A 36 12.25 18.70 -10.04
C SER A 36 11.42 17.54 -9.52
N THR A 37 10.10 17.63 -9.72
CA THR A 37 9.13 16.61 -9.31
C THR A 37 8.08 16.42 -10.40
N PHE A 38 7.78 15.17 -10.72
CA PHE A 38 6.61 14.76 -11.50
C PHE A 38 5.68 13.99 -10.58
N SER A 39 4.41 14.37 -10.54
CA SER A 39 3.41 13.80 -9.63
C SER A 39 2.20 13.29 -10.41
N SER A 40 1.67 12.14 -9.98
CA SER A 40 0.40 11.58 -10.46
C SER A 40 -0.82 12.26 -9.80
N ASN A 41 -0.60 13.00 -8.70
CA ASN A 41 -1.62 13.67 -7.91
C ASN A 41 -1.07 14.98 -7.28
N SER A 42 -0.86 15.99 -8.12
CA SER A 42 -0.22 17.26 -7.74
C SER A 42 -0.89 17.98 -6.58
N ASP A 43 -2.22 17.87 -6.46
CA ASP A 43 -2.99 18.54 -5.42
C ASP A 43 -2.68 17.97 -4.03
N GLU A 44 -2.52 16.65 -3.93
CA GLU A 44 -2.16 16.00 -2.67
C GLU A 44 -0.69 16.25 -2.31
N ASP A 45 0.21 16.08 -3.27
CA ASP A 45 1.65 16.24 -3.04
C ASP A 45 2.01 17.68 -2.64
N SER A 46 1.28 18.68 -3.16
CA SER A 46 1.45 20.10 -2.80
C SER A 46 1.21 20.41 -1.32
N LYS A 47 0.56 19.50 -0.57
CA LYS A 47 0.33 19.61 0.87
C LYS A 47 1.55 19.20 1.69
N THR A 48 2.57 18.61 1.06
CA THR A 48 3.78 18.12 1.72
C THR A 48 5.01 18.87 1.22
N THR A 49 6.08 18.90 2.01
CA THR A 49 7.36 19.52 1.62
C THR A 49 8.41 18.50 1.19
N GLY A 50 8.09 17.21 1.22
CA GLY A 50 9.00 16.13 0.86
C GLY A 50 8.56 14.75 1.34
N LEU A 51 9.44 13.78 1.12
CA LEU A 51 9.20 12.36 1.37
C LEU A 51 10.19 11.83 2.41
N MET A 52 9.68 11.05 3.37
CA MET A 52 10.53 10.32 4.33
C MET A 52 10.75 8.89 3.85
N GLY A 53 11.94 8.64 3.28
CA GLY A 53 12.31 7.30 2.81
C GLY A 53 12.54 6.33 3.98
N MET A 54 11.63 5.36 4.15
CA MET A 54 11.68 4.38 5.24
C MET A 54 12.17 2.98 4.80
N ASN A 55 12.68 2.85 3.58
CA ASN A 55 13.15 1.57 3.01
C ASN A 55 14.44 1.05 3.69
N ARG A 56 15.04 -0.01 3.16
CA ARG A 56 16.24 -0.66 3.71
C ARG A 56 17.55 -0.12 3.12
N GLY A 57 17.49 1.01 2.41
CA GLY A 57 18.66 1.63 1.80
C GLY A 57 19.52 2.34 2.83
N SER A 58 20.83 2.45 2.59
CA SER A 58 21.78 3.06 3.54
C SER A 58 21.47 4.53 3.86
N LEU A 59 20.86 5.26 2.92
CA LEU A 59 20.44 6.64 3.08
C LEU A 59 18.97 6.77 3.52
N SER A 60 18.28 5.67 3.82
CA SER A 60 16.93 5.73 4.41
C SER A 60 16.98 6.34 5.80
N PHE A 61 15.88 6.94 6.22
CA PHE A 61 15.72 7.47 7.57
C PHE A 61 15.94 6.37 8.62
N VAL A 62 15.36 5.18 8.41
CA VAL A 62 15.48 4.05 9.33
C VAL A 62 16.93 3.60 9.50
N SER A 63 17.70 3.55 8.42
CA SER A 63 19.11 3.13 8.46
C SER A 63 20.03 4.18 9.06
N GLN A 64 19.87 5.45 8.69
CA GLN A 64 20.67 6.54 9.24
C GLN A 64 20.43 6.74 10.74
N MET A 65 19.20 6.52 11.19
CA MET A 65 18.82 6.59 12.60
C MET A 65 19.15 5.32 13.40
N GLY A 66 19.53 4.23 12.75
CA GLY A 66 19.83 2.95 13.41
C GLY A 66 18.61 2.26 14.03
N PHE A 67 17.40 2.56 13.55
CA PHE A 67 16.20 1.90 14.06
C PHE A 67 16.13 0.45 13.56
N SER A 68 16.16 -0.51 14.48
CA SER A 68 15.97 -1.93 14.15
C SER A 68 14.50 -2.35 14.03
N LYS A 69 13.59 -1.43 14.34
CA LYS A 69 12.13 -1.63 14.30
C LYS A 69 11.43 -0.29 14.16
N PHE A 70 10.31 -0.28 13.45
CA PHE A 70 9.34 0.81 13.48
C PHE A 70 7.94 0.24 13.24
N SER A 71 6.91 1.03 13.54
CA SER A 71 5.53 0.64 13.27
C SER A 71 4.71 1.86 12.88
N TYR A 72 3.68 1.66 12.08
CA TYR A 72 2.71 2.71 11.80
C TYR A 72 1.28 2.17 11.74
N CYS A 73 0.34 3.09 11.84
CA CYS A 73 -1.08 2.84 11.68
C CYS A 73 -1.66 4.01 10.90
N ILE A 74 -2.05 3.77 9.64
CA ILE A 74 -2.60 4.80 8.77
C ILE A 74 -4.10 4.91 9.09
N SER A 75 -4.56 6.11 9.44
CA SER A 75 -5.98 6.35 9.68
C SER A 75 -6.80 6.15 8.40
N GLY A 76 -7.95 5.50 8.54
CA GLY A 76 -8.96 5.41 7.47
C GLY A 76 -9.92 6.61 7.41
N SER A 77 -9.68 7.65 8.20
CA SER A 77 -10.48 8.87 8.32
C SER A 77 -9.57 10.09 8.47
N ASP A 78 -10.15 11.29 8.58
CA ASP A 78 -9.41 12.55 8.68
C ASP A 78 -8.57 12.72 9.97
N PHE A 79 -8.55 11.71 10.86
CA PHE A 79 -7.67 11.69 12.03
C PHE A 79 -6.20 11.42 11.65
N SER A 80 -5.28 11.93 12.47
CA SER A 80 -3.86 11.64 12.32
C SER A 80 -3.57 10.16 12.58
N GLY A 81 -2.75 9.56 11.71
CA GLY A 81 -2.18 8.24 11.94
C GLY A 81 -1.09 8.24 13.01
N LEU A 82 -0.49 7.07 13.26
CA LEU A 82 0.65 6.91 14.15
C LEU A 82 1.88 6.46 13.36
N LEU A 83 3.04 6.97 13.74
CA LEU A 83 4.36 6.42 13.40
C LEU A 83 5.17 6.28 14.69
N LEU A 84 5.55 5.07 15.04
CA LEU A 84 6.40 4.74 16.16
C LEU A 84 7.77 4.29 15.66
N LEU A 85 8.81 4.94 16.17
CA LEU A 85 10.19 4.63 15.84
C LEU A 85 10.83 3.88 17.02
N GLY A 86 11.45 2.73 16.74
CA GLY A 86 12.07 1.87 17.74
C GLY A 86 11.16 0.74 18.23
N ASP A 87 11.57 0.12 19.34
CA ASP A 87 10.82 -0.97 19.97
C ASP A 87 9.60 -0.41 20.71
N SER A 88 8.41 -0.70 20.19
CA SER A 88 7.14 -0.48 20.89
C SER A 88 6.48 -1.83 21.16
N ASN A 89 5.91 -2.02 22.36
CA ASN A 89 5.22 -3.26 22.67
C ASN A 89 3.76 -3.13 22.24
N PHE A 90 3.42 -3.33 20.96
CA PHE A 90 2.03 -3.28 20.45
C PHE A 90 1.21 -4.55 20.78
N SER A 91 1.86 -5.65 21.17
CA SER A 91 1.18 -6.93 21.44
C SER A 91 0.12 -6.88 22.55
N TRP A 92 0.16 -5.86 23.42
CA TRP A 92 -0.90 -5.55 24.40
C TRP A 92 -2.24 -5.09 23.79
N ILE A 93 -2.24 -4.54 22.57
CA ILE A 93 -3.46 -4.05 21.88
C ILE A 93 -4.05 -5.16 21.03
N ALA A 94 -3.24 -5.83 20.21
CA ALA A 94 -3.68 -6.93 19.38
C ALA A 94 -2.52 -7.92 19.09
N PRO A 95 -2.80 -9.21 18.90
CA PRO A 95 -1.82 -10.17 18.42
C PRO A 95 -1.43 -9.85 16.97
N LEU A 96 -0.14 -9.85 16.67
CA LEU A 96 0.38 -9.62 15.32
C LEU A 96 0.55 -10.94 14.57
N ASN A 97 0.12 -10.95 13.30
CA ASN A 97 0.46 -12.00 12.35
C ASN A 97 1.72 -11.59 11.60
N TYR A 98 2.73 -12.46 11.59
CA TYR A 98 4.03 -12.14 11.00
C TYR A 98 4.25 -12.85 9.66
N THR A 99 4.77 -12.11 8.69
CA THR A 99 5.32 -12.62 7.44
C THR A 99 6.83 -12.32 7.37
N PRO A 100 7.67 -13.29 6.98
CA PRO A 100 9.11 -13.06 6.87
C PRO A 100 9.42 -12.13 5.70
N LEU A 101 10.38 -11.25 5.91
CA LEU A 101 10.99 -10.48 4.83
C LEU A 101 11.83 -11.41 3.98
N ILE A 102 11.64 -11.31 2.67
CA ILE A 102 12.45 -12.04 1.69
C ILE A 102 13.71 -11.22 1.42
N GLN A 103 14.86 -11.83 1.69
CA GLN A 103 16.15 -11.28 1.30
C GLN A 103 16.55 -11.87 -0.05
N ILE A 104 16.81 -10.99 -1.01
CA ILE A 104 17.26 -11.40 -2.34
C ILE A 104 18.65 -10.82 -2.55
N SER A 105 19.62 -11.71 -2.69
CA SER A 105 21.04 -11.38 -2.84
C SER A 105 21.43 -11.09 -4.28
N THR A 106 20.63 -11.52 -5.26
CA THR A 106 20.95 -11.40 -6.68
C THR A 106 20.50 -10.04 -7.22
N PRO A 107 21.38 -9.23 -7.80
CA PRO A 107 21.00 -7.98 -8.45
C PRO A 107 20.29 -8.28 -9.78
N LEU A 108 18.96 -8.08 -9.81
CA LEU A 108 18.14 -8.24 -11.01
C LEU A 108 17.52 -6.90 -11.43
N PRO A 109 17.24 -6.67 -12.74
CA PRO A 109 16.79 -5.36 -13.24
C PRO A 109 15.50 -4.83 -12.62
N TYR A 110 14.48 -5.68 -12.44
CA TYR A 110 13.18 -5.27 -11.89
C TYR A 110 13.09 -5.39 -10.38
N PHE A 111 14.17 -5.85 -9.73
CA PHE A 111 14.13 -6.13 -8.29
C PHE A 111 14.65 -4.96 -7.47
N ASP A 112 13.78 -4.35 -6.67
CA ASP A 112 14.18 -3.37 -5.66
C ASP A 112 14.76 -4.08 -4.43
N ARG A 113 16.10 -4.07 -4.32
CA ARG A 113 16.82 -4.71 -3.21
C ARG A 113 16.60 -4.04 -1.85
N VAL A 114 16.17 -2.78 -1.83
CA VAL A 114 15.96 -2.02 -0.59
C VAL A 114 14.50 -1.97 -0.19
N ALA A 115 13.57 -2.42 -1.04
CA ALA A 115 12.16 -2.56 -0.69
C ALA A 115 11.90 -3.63 0.39
N TYR A 116 10.80 -3.46 1.10
CA TYR A 116 10.28 -4.44 2.03
C TYR A 116 9.54 -5.54 1.28
N THR A 117 10.26 -6.62 0.98
CA THR A 117 9.75 -7.73 0.19
C THR A 117 9.18 -8.83 1.08
N VAL A 118 7.98 -9.32 0.74
CA VAL A 118 7.34 -10.47 1.41
C VAL A 118 6.97 -11.55 0.38
N GLN A 119 6.61 -12.75 0.83
CA GLN A 119 6.10 -13.78 -0.08
C GLN A 119 4.57 -13.76 -0.10
N LEU A 120 3.98 -13.42 -1.26
CA LEU A 120 2.57 -13.67 -1.55
C LEU A 120 2.36 -15.16 -1.86
N GLU A 121 1.31 -15.77 -1.33
CA GLU A 121 1.01 -17.20 -1.51
C GLU A 121 -0.39 -17.45 -2.10
N GLY A 122 -1.27 -16.45 -2.07
CA GLY A 122 -2.62 -16.57 -2.63
C GLY A 122 -3.47 -15.33 -2.44
N ILE A 123 -4.63 -15.35 -3.10
CA ILE A 123 -5.66 -14.31 -2.98
C ILE A 123 -7.01 -15.03 -2.82
N LYS A 124 -7.86 -14.55 -1.91
CA LYS A 124 -9.24 -15.02 -1.76
C LYS A 124 -10.23 -13.89 -2.04
N VAL A 125 -11.40 -14.27 -2.57
CA VAL A 125 -12.59 -13.41 -2.63
C VAL A 125 -13.68 -14.08 -1.79
N SER A 126 -14.10 -13.42 -0.72
CA SER A 126 -14.82 -14.05 0.39
C SER A 126 -14.01 -15.25 0.90
N ASP A 127 -14.59 -16.45 0.98
CA ASP A 127 -13.88 -17.68 1.39
C ASP A 127 -13.25 -18.45 0.21
N LYS A 128 -13.44 -17.98 -1.03
CA LYS A 128 -12.96 -18.68 -2.23
C LYS A 128 -11.51 -18.33 -2.53
N LEU A 129 -10.61 -19.30 -2.36
CA LEU A 129 -9.23 -19.21 -2.85
C LEU A 129 -9.22 -19.21 -4.38
N LEU A 130 -8.58 -18.21 -4.96
CA LEU A 130 -8.47 -18.10 -6.42
C LEU A 130 -7.50 -19.15 -6.98
N PRO A 131 -7.82 -19.79 -8.11
CA PRO A 131 -6.98 -20.83 -8.71
C PRO A 131 -5.80 -20.23 -9.49
N ILE A 132 -4.94 -19.47 -8.80
CA ILE A 132 -3.74 -18.84 -9.38
C ILE A 132 -2.57 -19.82 -9.23
N PRO A 133 -1.84 -20.17 -10.32
CA PRO A 133 -0.67 -21.02 -10.22
C PRO A 133 0.38 -20.41 -9.30
N LYS A 134 0.97 -21.21 -8.39
CA LYS A 134 1.99 -20.72 -7.44
C LYS A 134 3.19 -20.07 -8.10
N SER A 135 3.52 -20.45 -9.34
CA SER A 135 4.59 -19.85 -10.14
C SER A 135 4.37 -18.37 -10.43
N VAL A 136 3.13 -17.88 -10.44
CA VAL A 136 2.80 -16.46 -10.64
C VAL A 136 3.27 -15.61 -9.46
N PHE A 137 3.37 -16.19 -8.26
CA PHE A 137 3.81 -15.48 -7.05
C PHE A 137 5.32 -15.59 -6.79
N ILE A 138 6.07 -16.20 -7.71
CA ILE A 138 7.51 -16.36 -7.59
C ILE A 138 8.15 -15.36 -8.55
N PRO A 139 9.05 -14.48 -8.09
CA PRO A 139 9.76 -13.58 -8.98
C PRO A 139 10.50 -14.35 -10.07
N ASP A 140 10.45 -13.85 -11.29
CA ASP A 140 11.09 -14.49 -12.43
C ASP A 140 12.62 -14.18 -12.48
N HIS A 141 13.28 -14.67 -13.53
CA HIS A 141 14.71 -14.47 -13.75
C HIS A 141 15.14 -13.01 -13.93
N THR A 142 14.21 -12.08 -14.17
CA THR A 142 14.45 -10.64 -14.30
C THR A 142 14.15 -9.88 -13.01
N GLY A 143 13.55 -10.55 -12.03
CA GLY A 143 13.09 -9.96 -10.76
C GLY A 143 11.64 -9.49 -10.78
N ALA A 144 10.97 -9.55 -11.93
CA ALA A 144 9.55 -9.23 -12.07
C ALA A 144 8.71 -10.18 -11.21
N GLY A 145 7.66 -9.66 -10.57
CA GLY A 145 6.84 -10.39 -9.61
C GLY A 145 7.31 -10.31 -8.15
N GLN A 146 8.24 -9.41 -7.83
CA GLN A 146 8.52 -9.00 -6.46
C GLN A 146 7.23 -8.56 -5.75
N THR A 147 7.02 -8.95 -4.49
CA THR A 147 5.92 -8.42 -3.66
C THR A 147 6.44 -7.42 -2.65
N MET A 148 6.15 -6.15 -2.86
CA MET A 148 6.60 -5.02 -2.04
C MET A 148 5.46 -4.50 -1.16
N VAL A 149 5.76 -4.26 0.12
CA VAL A 149 4.89 -3.46 0.99
C VAL A 149 5.32 -2.01 0.87
N ASP A 150 4.45 -1.17 0.33
CA ASP A 150 4.80 0.21 -0.02
C ASP A 150 3.75 1.20 0.48
N SER A 151 4.18 2.15 1.31
CA SER A 151 3.31 3.23 1.78
C SER A 151 3.27 4.42 0.82
N GLY A 152 4.22 4.51 -0.13
CA GLY A 152 4.29 5.57 -1.14
C GLY A 152 3.24 5.41 -2.24
N THR A 153 2.94 4.17 -2.64
CA THR A 153 1.89 3.87 -3.61
C THR A 153 0.50 3.86 -2.97
N GLN A 154 -0.49 4.51 -3.59
CA GLN A 154 -1.86 4.59 -3.06
C GLN A 154 -2.58 3.24 -3.05
N PHE A 155 -2.80 2.65 -4.22
CA PHE A 155 -3.58 1.41 -4.37
C PHE A 155 -2.69 0.17 -4.49
N THR A 156 -3.31 -1.01 -4.43
CA THR A 156 -2.57 -2.26 -4.64
C THR A 156 -2.55 -2.65 -6.10
N PHE A 157 -1.35 -2.95 -6.61
CA PHE A 157 -1.16 -3.39 -7.98
C PHE A 157 -0.69 -4.84 -7.99
N LEU A 158 -1.24 -5.64 -8.89
CA LEU A 158 -0.97 -7.08 -9.02
C LEU A 158 -0.54 -7.38 -10.45
N LEU A 159 0.30 -8.40 -10.62
CA LEU A 159 0.62 -8.93 -11.95
C LEU A 159 -0.65 -9.32 -12.72
N GLY A 160 -0.63 -9.15 -14.04
CA GLY A 160 -1.80 -9.35 -14.90
C GLY A 160 -2.57 -10.65 -14.69
N PRO A 161 -1.92 -11.83 -14.58
CA PRO A 161 -2.62 -13.09 -14.30
C PRO A 161 -3.35 -13.10 -12.95
N ALA A 162 -2.75 -12.54 -11.90
CA ALA A 162 -3.36 -12.47 -10.58
C ALA A 162 -4.47 -11.41 -10.51
N TYR A 163 -4.24 -10.24 -11.11
CA TYR A 163 -5.25 -9.20 -11.26
C TYR A 163 -6.49 -9.72 -12.00
N THR A 164 -6.29 -10.40 -13.12
CA THR A 164 -7.38 -10.93 -13.95
C THR A 164 -8.22 -11.95 -13.17
N ALA A 165 -7.56 -12.87 -12.44
CA ALA A 165 -8.26 -13.84 -11.61
C ALA A 165 -9.08 -13.16 -10.50
N LEU A 166 -8.51 -12.15 -9.82
CA LEU A 166 -9.18 -11.39 -8.76
C LEU A 166 -10.37 -10.59 -9.32
N ARG A 167 -10.13 -9.79 -10.35
CA ARG A 167 -11.13 -8.97 -11.03
C ARG A 167 -12.32 -9.80 -11.50
N THR A 168 -12.07 -10.93 -12.16
CA THR A 168 -13.14 -11.81 -12.67
C THR A 168 -13.98 -12.39 -11.53
N GLU A 169 -13.36 -12.86 -10.45
CA GLU A 169 -14.12 -13.40 -9.33
C GLU A 169 -14.89 -12.32 -8.57
N PHE A 170 -14.28 -11.16 -8.35
CA PHE A 170 -14.93 -10.02 -7.70
C PHE A 170 -16.14 -9.56 -8.52
N LEU A 171 -15.98 -9.37 -9.84
CA LEU A 171 -17.06 -9.04 -10.76
C LEU A 171 -18.19 -10.09 -10.75
N ASN A 172 -17.84 -11.38 -10.70
CA ASN A 172 -18.82 -12.46 -10.63
C ASN A 172 -19.68 -12.35 -9.36
N GLN A 173 -19.03 -12.15 -8.20
CA GLN A 173 -19.72 -12.01 -6.91
C GLN A 173 -20.48 -10.66 -6.77
N THR A 174 -20.14 -9.63 -7.54
CA THR A 174 -20.83 -8.33 -7.51
C THR A 174 -21.89 -8.12 -8.59
N SER A 175 -21.99 -9.03 -9.58
CA SER A 175 -22.85 -8.89 -10.77
C SER A 175 -24.35 -8.64 -10.48
N GLY A 176 -24.85 -9.10 -9.34
CA GLY A 176 -26.23 -8.91 -8.90
C GLY A 176 -26.47 -7.78 -7.90
N ILE A 177 -25.40 -7.12 -7.43
CA ILE A 177 -25.47 -6.10 -6.36
C ILE A 177 -24.98 -4.72 -6.79
N LEU A 178 -24.11 -4.65 -7.81
CA LEU A 178 -23.55 -3.40 -8.32
C LEU A 178 -23.71 -3.31 -9.83
N LYS A 179 -23.94 -2.08 -10.32
CA LYS A 179 -24.02 -1.79 -11.75
C LYS A 179 -22.63 -1.41 -12.25
N VAL A 180 -22.04 -2.24 -13.10
CA VAL A 180 -20.75 -1.95 -13.75
C VAL A 180 -20.86 -0.70 -14.63
N SER A 181 -19.79 0.10 -14.67
CA SER A 181 -19.66 1.24 -15.58
C SER A 181 -19.84 0.80 -17.03
N ASP A 182 -20.54 1.63 -17.81
CA ASP A 182 -20.81 1.41 -19.23
C ASP A 182 -19.70 1.92 -20.16
N ASP A 183 -18.67 2.57 -19.61
CA ASP A 183 -17.52 3.04 -20.38
C ASP A 183 -16.40 1.99 -20.41
N PRO A 184 -16.18 1.29 -21.55
CA PRO A 184 -15.15 0.26 -21.66
C PRO A 184 -13.72 0.84 -21.77
N ASN A 185 -13.59 2.16 -21.99
CA ASN A 185 -12.28 2.82 -22.16
C ASN A 185 -11.83 3.54 -20.89
N PHE A 186 -12.70 3.66 -19.89
CA PHE A 186 -12.34 4.30 -18.63
C PHE A 186 -11.46 3.37 -17.80
N VAL A 187 -10.24 3.82 -17.53
CA VAL A 187 -9.28 3.12 -16.66
C VAL A 187 -8.79 4.11 -15.61
N PHE A 188 -9.20 3.89 -14.36
CA PHE A 188 -8.78 4.77 -13.26
C PHE A 188 -7.31 4.52 -12.92
N GLN A 189 -6.55 5.61 -12.79
CA GLN A 189 -5.09 5.60 -12.61
C GLN A 189 -4.33 4.68 -13.58
N GLY A 190 -4.82 4.53 -14.82
CA GLY A 190 -4.14 3.76 -15.87
C GLY A 190 -4.12 2.24 -15.70
N ALA A 191 -4.57 1.71 -14.56
CA ALA A 191 -4.47 0.28 -14.25
C ALA A 191 -5.71 -0.36 -13.60
N MET A 192 -6.73 0.43 -13.24
CA MET A 192 -7.94 -0.06 -12.56
C MET A 192 -9.16 0.10 -13.46
N ASP A 193 -9.54 -0.99 -14.16
CA ASP A 193 -10.55 -1.00 -15.22
C ASP A 193 -11.94 -1.49 -14.75
N LEU A 194 -12.10 -1.87 -13.48
CA LEU A 194 -13.36 -2.33 -12.91
C LEU A 194 -14.00 -1.22 -12.07
N CYS A 195 -14.99 -0.53 -12.63
CA CYS A 195 -15.73 0.52 -11.93
C CYS A 195 -17.24 0.29 -11.95
N TYR A 196 -17.94 0.89 -10.99
CA TYR A 196 -19.36 0.73 -10.75
C TYR A 196 -20.04 2.09 -10.58
N TRP A 197 -21.28 2.20 -11.04
CA TRP A 197 -22.16 3.32 -10.73
C TRP A 197 -22.88 3.06 -9.41
N VAL A 198 -22.69 3.97 -8.44
CA VAL A 198 -23.29 3.90 -7.11
C VAL A 198 -24.18 5.11 -6.88
N PRO A 199 -25.46 4.93 -6.52
CA PRO A 199 -26.36 6.05 -6.22
C PRO A 199 -25.85 6.91 -5.07
N GLN A 200 -25.77 8.22 -5.28
CA GLN A 200 -25.28 9.18 -4.28
C GLN A 200 -26.17 9.24 -3.03
N GLY A 201 -27.44 8.87 -3.17
CA GLY A 201 -28.38 8.75 -2.05
C GLY A 201 -28.19 7.50 -1.17
N GLN A 202 -27.25 6.61 -1.50
CA GLN A 202 -26.91 5.45 -0.68
C GLN A 202 -25.70 5.79 0.21
N PRO A 203 -25.89 6.03 1.52
CA PRO A 203 -24.79 6.40 2.42
C PRO A 203 -23.82 5.24 2.70
N LYS A 204 -24.22 4.00 2.37
CA LYS A 204 -23.40 2.80 2.52
C LYS A 204 -23.51 1.93 1.28
N LEU A 205 -22.39 1.38 0.86
CA LEU A 205 -22.33 0.35 -0.16
C LEU A 205 -23.07 -0.91 0.32
N PRO A 206 -23.67 -1.70 -0.59
CA PRO A 206 -24.15 -3.03 -0.24
C PRO A 206 -23.00 -3.90 0.28
N PRO A 207 -23.27 -4.99 1.01
CA PRO A 207 -22.23 -5.92 1.43
C PRO A 207 -21.40 -6.41 0.24
N LEU A 208 -20.11 -6.09 0.24
CA LEU A 208 -19.18 -6.46 -0.82
C LEU A 208 -18.39 -7.71 -0.41
N PRO A 209 -17.98 -8.56 -1.36
CA PRO A 209 -17.13 -9.70 -1.06
C PRO A 209 -15.74 -9.21 -0.64
N SER A 210 -15.29 -9.59 0.55
CA SER A 210 -13.97 -9.20 1.04
C SER A 210 -12.87 -9.80 0.18
N VAL A 211 -11.74 -9.11 0.05
CA VAL A 211 -10.55 -9.64 -0.63
C VAL A 211 -9.46 -9.90 0.40
N SER A 212 -8.95 -11.12 0.47
CA SER A 212 -7.81 -11.44 1.34
C SER A 212 -6.54 -11.64 0.53
N ILE A 213 -5.49 -10.95 0.93
CA ILE A 213 -4.13 -11.08 0.41
C ILE A 213 -3.36 -11.98 1.37
N MET A 214 -2.96 -13.17 0.91
CA MET A 214 -2.34 -14.18 1.76
C MET A 214 -0.83 -14.15 1.60
N PHE A 215 -0.13 -13.69 2.62
CA PHE A 215 1.31 -13.80 2.72
C PHE A 215 1.71 -15.09 3.44
N ARG A 216 2.98 -15.47 3.34
CA ARG A 216 3.52 -16.56 4.15
C ARG A 216 3.38 -16.27 5.64
N GLY A 217 2.44 -16.94 6.31
CA GLY A 217 2.22 -16.84 7.75
C GLY A 217 1.30 -15.69 8.20
N ALA A 218 0.80 -14.86 7.28
CA ALA A 218 -0.11 -13.76 7.61
C ALA A 218 -1.13 -13.50 6.49
N GLU A 219 -2.30 -12.99 6.86
CA GLU A 219 -3.38 -12.66 5.91
C GLU A 219 -3.83 -11.23 6.16
N MET A 220 -3.86 -10.41 5.12
CA MET A 220 -4.42 -9.06 5.14
C MET A 220 -5.78 -9.09 4.46
N LYS A 221 -6.84 -8.74 5.20
CA LYS A 221 -8.20 -8.69 4.67
C LYS A 221 -8.58 -7.25 4.33
N VAL A 222 -9.11 -7.08 3.13
CA VAL A 222 -9.64 -5.82 2.59
C VAL A 222 -11.16 -5.95 2.52
N SER A 223 -11.85 -5.02 3.17
CA SER A 223 -13.31 -5.02 3.28
C SER A 223 -13.88 -3.61 3.19
N ASP A 224 -15.20 -3.54 3.03
CA ASP A 224 -16.00 -2.33 3.13
C ASP A 224 -15.53 -1.23 2.16
N THR A 225 -15.32 -0.02 2.66
CA THR A 225 -14.94 1.16 1.87
C THR A 225 -13.54 1.06 1.27
N ARG A 226 -12.70 0.08 1.68
CA ARG A 226 -11.37 -0.13 1.10
C ARG A 226 -11.38 -0.95 -0.19
N LEU A 227 -12.54 -1.50 -0.58
CA LEU A 227 -12.70 -2.26 -1.83
C LEU A 227 -13.03 -1.39 -3.03
N LEU A 228 -13.70 -0.26 -2.81
CA LEU A 228 -14.16 0.64 -3.86
C LEU A 228 -13.82 2.08 -3.50
N TYR A 229 -13.13 2.77 -4.41
CA TYR A 229 -12.77 4.17 -4.27
C TYR A 229 -13.70 5.04 -5.11
N ARG A 230 -14.35 6.02 -4.48
CA ARG A 230 -15.16 7.03 -5.17
C ARG A 230 -14.25 7.94 -5.99
N VAL A 231 -14.36 7.92 -7.30
CA VAL A 231 -13.59 8.80 -8.18
C VAL A 231 -14.13 10.24 -8.06
N PRO A 232 -13.30 11.22 -7.65
CA PRO A 232 -13.72 12.62 -7.57
C PRO A 232 -14.23 13.14 -8.91
N ASP A 233 -15.25 14.00 -8.86
CA ASP A 233 -15.83 14.70 -10.03
C ASP A 233 -16.35 13.81 -11.18
N GLN A 234 -16.44 12.50 -10.97
CA GLN A 234 -17.04 11.55 -11.90
C GLN A 234 -18.45 11.16 -11.45
N ALA A 235 -19.45 11.85 -11.99
CA ALA A 235 -20.86 11.63 -11.69
C ALA A 235 -21.72 11.58 -12.96
N LYS A 236 -22.77 10.74 -12.93
CA LYS A 236 -23.74 10.59 -14.00
C LYS A 236 -25.14 10.64 -13.40
N GLY A 237 -25.83 11.76 -13.58
CA GLY A 237 -27.11 12.00 -12.90
C GLY A 237 -26.94 11.97 -11.39
N ASN A 238 -27.68 11.08 -10.70
CA ASN A 238 -27.60 10.90 -9.25
C ASN A 238 -26.62 9.78 -8.84
N ASP A 239 -25.81 9.28 -9.76
CA ASP A 239 -24.83 8.23 -9.49
C ASP A 239 -23.42 8.84 -9.44
N SER A 240 -22.56 8.23 -8.63
CA SER A 240 -21.12 8.51 -8.55
C SER A 240 -20.34 7.28 -9.03
N LEU A 241 -19.18 7.50 -9.65
CA LEU A 241 -18.33 6.43 -10.12
C LEU A 241 -17.42 5.92 -9.00
N HIS A 242 -17.42 4.61 -8.77
CA HIS A 242 -16.57 3.95 -7.78
C HIS A 242 -15.74 2.86 -8.44
N CYS A 243 -14.43 2.91 -8.32
CA CYS A 243 -13.52 1.95 -8.95
C CYS A 243 -12.93 0.98 -7.94
N PHE A 244 -12.75 -0.26 -8.38
CA PHE A 244 -12.06 -1.30 -7.61
C PHE A 244 -10.63 -0.87 -7.30
N THR A 245 -10.20 -1.08 -6.06
CA THR A 245 -8.95 -0.54 -5.50
C THR A 245 -7.73 -1.42 -5.74
N PHE A 246 -7.86 -2.40 -6.63
CA PHE A 246 -6.77 -3.21 -7.15
C PHE A 246 -6.57 -2.90 -8.63
N GLY A 247 -5.31 -2.83 -9.06
CA GLY A 247 -4.94 -2.57 -10.46
C GLY A 247 -4.00 -3.60 -11.06
N ASN A 248 -3.89 -3.57 -12.38
CA ASN A 248 -2.93 -4.37 -13.14
C ASN A 248 -1.57 -3.66 -13.24
N SER A 249 -0.53 -4.19 -12.59
CA SER A 249 0.82 -3.61 -12.63
C SER A 249 1.46 -3.62 -14.02
N ASP A 250 1.04 -4.54 -14.89
CA ASP A 250 1.62 -4.70 -16.23
C ASP A 250 1.26 -3.49 -17.11
N LEU A 251 0.12 -2.83 -16.84
CA LEU A 251 -0.31 -1.61 -17.52
C LEU A 251 0.52 -0.38 -17.12
N LEU A 252 1.24 -0.45 -16.00
CA LEU A 252 2.11 0.62 -15.49
C LEU A 252 3.59 0.38 -15.81
N GLY A 253 3.95 -0.77 -16.38
CA GLY A 253 5.35 -1.14 -16.65
C GLY A 253 6.19 -1.44 -15.40
N VAL A 254 5.53 -1.70 -14.26
CA VAL A 254 6.20 -1.99 -12.98
C VAL A 254 6.45 -3.49 -12.81
N GLU A 255 5.55 -4.33 -13.35
CA GLU A 255 5.64 -5.81 -13.32
C GLU A 255 5.97 -6.37 -11.92
N ALA A 256 5.30 -5.86 -10.89
CA ALA A 256 5.48 -6.29 -9.50
C ALA A 256 4.13 -6.27 -8.73
N PHE A 257 4.07 -7.02 -7.63
CA PHE A 257 2.98 -6.88 -6.66
C PHE A 257 3.32 -5.75 -5.69
N VAL A 258 2.49 -4.71 -5.65
CA VAL A 258 2.69 -3.56 -4.76
C VAL A 258 1.51 -3.48 -3.82
N ILE A 259 1.74 -3.65 -2.51
CA ILE A 259 0.71 -3.51 -1.48
C ILE A 259 0.67 -2.04 -1.06
N GLY A 260 -0.20 -1.26 -1.70
CA GLY A 260 -0.33 0.19 -1.46
C GLY A 260 -0.99 0.56 -0.13
N HIS A 261 -0.84 1.83 0.27
CA HIS A 261 -1.25 2.32 1.58
C HIS A 261 -2.76 2.32 1.83
N HIS A 262 -3.58 2.41 0.78
CA HIS A 262 -5.04 2.38 0.91
C HIS A 262 -5.53 1.09 1.59
N HIS A 263 -4.92 -0.05 1.26
CA HIS A 263 -5.24 -1.33 1.91
C HIS A 263 -4.58 -1.51 3.28
N GLN A 264 -3.61 -0.67 3.62
CA GLN A 264 -2.95 -0.64 4.93
C GLN A 264 -3.66 0.30 5.93
N GLN A 265 -4.68 1.06 5.48
CA GLN A 265 -5.52 1.86 6.38
C GLN A 265 -6.22 0.98 7.41
N ASN A 266 -6.20 1.40 8.69
CA ASN A 266 -6.69 0.63 9.83
C ASN A 266 -6.05 -0.76 9.96
N VAL A 267 -4.79 -0.86 9.56
CA VAL A 267 -3.92 -2.00 9.80
C VAL A 267 -2.69 -1.50 10.53
N TRP A 268 -2.39 -2.09 11.69
CA TRP A 268 -1.12 -1.91 12.35
C TRP A 268 -0.06 -2.62 11.53
N MET A 269 0.96 -1.89 11.09
CA MET A 269 2.09 -2.43 10.34
C MET A 269 3.35 -2.29 11.18
N GLU A 270 3.95 -3.41 11.59
CA GLU A 270 5.22 -3.45 12.32
C GLU A 270 6.33 -3.98 11.42
N PHE A 271 7.41 -3.23 11.27
CA PHE A 271 8.59 -3.63 10.51
C PHE A 271 9.70 -4.01 11.51
N ASP A 272 9.86 -5.30 11.77
CA ASP A 272 10.86 -5.85 12.68
C ASP A 272 12.10 -6.26 11.89
N LEU A 273 12.99 -5.30 11.67
CA LEU A 273 14.19 -5.49 10.84
C LEU A 273 15.21 -6.41 11.52
N ARG A 274 15.25 -6.40 12.86
CA ARG A 274 16.10 -7.31 13.65
C ARG A 274 15.77 -8.77 13.35
N ASN A 275 14.49 -9.11 13.28
CA ASN A 275 14.04 -10.48 13.01
C ASN A 275 13.66 -10.72 11.54
N SER A 276 13.91 -9.75 10.65
CA SER A 276 13.59 -9.82 9.22
C SER A 276 12.13 -10.25 8.96
N ARG A 277 11.16 -9.52 9.50
CA ARG A 277 9.73 -9.82 9.34
C ARG A 277 8.85 -8.58 9.43
N ILE A 278 7.64 -8.66 8.87
CA ILE A 278 6.59 -7.65 9.01
C ILE A 278 5.43 -8.27 9.80
N GLY A 279 4.97 -7.57 10.83
CA GLY A 279 3.78 -7.89 11.60
C GLY A 279 2.58 -7.08 11.13
N LEU A 280 1.41 -7.69 11.05
CA LEU A 280 0.15 -7.01 10.78
C LEU A 280 -0.98 -7.42 11.72
N ALA A 281 -1.84 -6.46 12.05
CA ALA A 281 -3.12 -6.69 12.74
C ALA A 281 -4.15 -5.62 12.33
N GLU A 282 -5.39 -6.02 12.11
CA GLU A 282 -6.48 -5.06 11.88
C GLU A 282 -6.81 -4.33 13.19
N VAL A 283 -6.77 -2.99 13.16
CA VAL A 283 -7.10 -2.14 14.30
C VAL A 283 -7.64 -0.79 13.84
N GLN A 284 -8.54 -0.19 14.63
CA GLN A 284 -8.95 1.19 14.42
C GLN A 284 -7.85 2.13 14.93
N CYS A 285 -7.12 2.75 14.00
CA CYS A 285 -5.90 3.51 14.32
C CYS A 285 -6.15 4.74 15.20
N ASP A 286 -7.29 5.39 15.01
CA ASP A 286 -7.79 6.51 15.82
C ASP A 286 -7.98 6.12 17.30
N LEU A 287 -8.50 4.92 17.56
CA LEU A 287 -8.62 4.38 18.91
C LEU A 287 -7.30 3.85 19.47
N ALA A 288 -6.42 3.32 18.62
CA ALA A 288 -5.10 2.85 19.03
C ALA A 288 -4.23 4.02 19.51
N GLY A 289 -4.30 5.19 18.86
CA GLY A 289 -3.55 6.39 19.25
C GLY A 289 -3.83 6.84 20.68
N GLN A 290 -5.10 6.80 21.11
CA GLN A 290 -5.51 7.14 22.47
C GLN A 290 -4.84 6.26 23.53
N ARG A 291 -4.58 4.98 23.22
CA ARG A 291 -3.91 4.06 24.15
C ARG A 291 -2.42 4.37 24.32
N PHE A 292 -1.77 4.97 23.33
CA PHE A 292 -0.39 5.44 23.45
C PHE A 292 -0.28 6.80 24.16
N GLY A 293 -1.37 7.32 24.72
CA GLY A 293 -1.38 8.62 25.41
C GLY A 293 -1.19 9.80 24.45
N LEU A 294 -1.33 9.56 23.14
CA LEU A 294 -1.34 10.61 22.13
C LEU A 294 -2.77 11.15 22.08
N THR A 295 -2.98 12.36 22.64
CA THR A 295 -4.20 13.11 22.42
C THR A 295 -4.27 13.48 20.93
N VAL A 296 -5.32 12.97 20.26
CA VAL A 296 -5.73 13.35 18.90
C VAL A 296 -6.39 14.73 18.94
#